data_AF-A0A8H7ZSM7-F1
#
_entry.id   AF-A0A8H7ZSM7-F1
#
_cell.length_a   1.000
_cell.length_b   1.000
_cell.length_c   1.000
_cell.angle_alpha   90.00
_cell.angle_beta   90.00
_cell.angle_gamma   90.00
#
_symmetry.space_group_name_H-M   'P 1'
#
loop_
_entity.id
_entity.type
_entity.pdbx_description
1 polymer ?
#
loop_
_entity_poly.entity_id
_entity_poly.type
_entity_poly.pdbx_seq_one_letter_code
_entity_poly.pdbx_strand_id
1 'polypeptide(L)'
;MLAAHLDVVPVDPSTLDEWRFDPFSGKIAEGYVWGRGTSDDKLPLTAIFESLELLLESGFASPRRGIVVALGHDEEVGGNAGARAIS
;
A
#
# COMPACT_ATOMS: atom_id res chain seq x y z
N MET A 1 10.84 11.89 -0.66
CA MET A 1 9.62 11.44 0.02
C MET A 1 9.16 10.18 -0.68
N LEU A 2 8.76 9.18 0.09
CA LEU A 2 8.08 7.98 -0.37
C LEU A 2 6.63 8.10 0.13
N ALA A 3 5.65 7.86 -0.73
CA ALA A 3 4.24 8.01 -0.39
C ALA A 3 3.46 6.79 -0.85
N ALA A 4 2.44 6.44 -0.09
CA ALA A 4 1.49 5.37 -0.38
C ALA A 4 0.17 5.65 0.32
N HIS A 5 -0.91 4.98 -0.08
CA HIS A 5 -2.19 5.06 0.62
C HIS A 5 -2.65 3.71 1.17
N LEU A 6 -3.47 3.80 2.21
CA LEU A 6 -3.94 2.67 3.00
C LEU A 6 -5.35 2.21 2.60
N ASP A 7 -6.15 3.16 2.11
CA ASP A 7 -7.50 2.92 1.65
C ASP A 7 -7.51 2.25 0.27
N VAL A 8 -8.66 1.67 -0.04
CA VAL A 8 -8.91 0.95 -1.29
C VAL A 8 -10.33 1.29 -1.75
N VAL A 9 -10.58 1.28 -3.06
CA VAL A 9 -11.95 1.35 -3.55
C VAL A 9 -12.82 0.20 -3.01
N PRO A 10 -14.15 0.42 -2.89
CA PRO A 10 -15.08 -0.64 -2.58
C PRO A 10 -15.04 -1.80 -3.59
N VAL A 11 -15.45 -2.97 -3.13
CA VAL A 11 -15.83 -4.07 -4.03
C VAL A 11 -17.33 -3.96 -4.27
N ASP A 12 -17.75 -3.90 -5.53
CA ASP A 12 -19.17 -3.86 -5.87
C ASP A 12 -19.84 -5.18 -5.46
N PRO A 13 -20.83 -5.15 -4.54
CA PRO A 13 -21.53 -6.35 -4.07
C PRO A 13 -22.15 -7.19 -5.19
N SER A 14 -22.53 -6.57 -6.31
CA SER A 14 -23.14 -7.26 -7.46
C SER A 14 -22.14 -8.09 -8.28
N THR A 15 -20.84 -7.93 -8.03
CA THR A 15 -19.76 -8.64 -8.73
C THR A 15 -19.00 -9.59 -7.81
N LEU A 16 -19.45 -9.80 -6.57
CA LEU A 16 -18.74 -10.62 -5.59
C LEU A 16 -18.54 -12.06 -6.03
N ASP A 17 -19.45 -12.60 -6.83
CA ASP A 17 -19.38 -13.95 -7.41
C ASP A 17 -18.45 -14.05 -8.63
N GLU A 18 -18.10 -12.92 -9.25
CA GLU A 18 -17.08 -12.86 -10.32
C GLU A 18 -15.65 -12.92 -9.76
N TRP A 19 -15.47 -12.63 -8.47
CA TRP A 19 -14.17 -12.76 -7.82
C TRP A 19 -13.76 -14.23 -7.71
N ARG A 20 -12.60 -14.53 -8.28
CA ARG A 20 -12.03 -15.88 -8.25
C ARG A 20 -11.67 -16.36 -6.82
N PHE A 21 -11.29 -15.41 -5.98
CA PHE A 21 -11.00 -15.61 -4.56
C PHE A 21 -11.59 -14.44 -3.78
N ASP A 22 -11.91 -14.65 -2.51
CA ASP A 22 -12.43 -13.58 -1.65
C ASP A 22 -11.54 -12.31 -1.75
N PRO A 23 -12.11 -11.14 -2.08
CA PRO A 23 -11.35 -9.93 -2.38
C PRO A 23 -10.50 -9.42 -1.23
N PHE A 24 -10.80 -9.78 0.02
CA PHE A 24 -10.06 -9.34 1.20
C PHE A 24 -9.26 -10.46 1.87
N SER A 25 -9.19 -11.64 1.24
CA SER A 25 -8.41 -12.77 1.76
C SER A 25 -6.89 -12.67 1.55
N GLY A 26 -6.44 -11.87 0.58
CA GLY A 26 -5.01 -11.83 0.20
C GLY A 26 -4.48 -13.17 -0.32
N LYS A 27 -5.33 -13.95 -0.99
CA LYS A 27 -5.02 -15.32 -1.43
C LYS A 27 -3.78 -15.35 -2.32
N ILE A 28 -2.78 -16.15 -1.95
CA ILE A 28 -1.67 -16.48 -2.84
C ILE A 28 -2.07 -17.66 -3.71
N ALA A 29 -2.12 -17.46 -5.03
CA ALA A 29 -2.43 -18.49 -6.00
C ALA A 29 -1.84 -18.13 -7.37
N GLU A 30 -1.38 -19.14 -8.11
CA GLU A 30 -0.93 -19.00 -9.50
C GLU A 30 0.24 -18.03 -9.69
N GLY A 31 1.08 -17.88 -8.66
CA GLY A 31 2.20 -16.94 -8.68
C GLY A 31 1.82 -15.49 -8.38
N TYR A 32 0.56 -15.22 -8.01
CA TYR A 32 0.07 -13.89 -7.67
C TYR A 32 -0.53 -13.86 -6.26
N VAL A 33 -0.52 -12.66 -5.67
CA VAL A 33 -1.37 -12.32 -4.53
C VAL A 33 -2.68 -11.76 -5.10
N TRP A 34 -3.80 -12.34 -4.72
CA TRP A 34 -5.14 -11.92 -5.15
C TRP A 34 -5.85 -11.20 -4.01
N GLY A 35 -6.25 -9.95 -4.26
CA GLY A 35 -7.05 -9.17 -3.33
C GLY A 35 -7.18 -7.71 -3.73
N ARG A 36 -8.28 -7.07 -3.32
CA ARG A 36 -8.43 -5.62 -3.34
C ARG A 36 -7.35 -5.01 -2.44
N GLY A 37 -6.67 -3.99 -2.94
CA GLY A 37 -5.53 -3.43 -2.24
C GLY A 37 -4.19 -3.99 -2.67
N THR A 38 -4.12 -5.16 -3.31
CA THR A 38 -2.82 -5.81 -3.57
C THR A 38 -1.93 -4.94 -4.44
N SER A 39 -2.38 -4.56 -5.64
CA SER A 39 -1.58 -3.68 -6.51
C SER A 39 -1.70 -2.22 -6.11
N ASP A 40 -2.89 -1.82 -5.67
CA ASP A 40 -3.30 -0.44 -5.41
C ASP A 40 -3.89 -0.37 -4.00
N ASP A 41 -3.11 -0.06 -2.96
CA ASP A 41 -1.69 0.40 -3.01
C ASP A 41 -0.80 -0.31 -1.97
N LYS A 42 -1.21 -1.50 -1.53
CA LYS A 42 -0.51 -2.23 -0.47
C LYS A 42 0.83 -2.81 -0.92
N LEU A 43 0.99 -3.19 -2.19
CA LEU A 43 2.29 -3.66 -2.71
C LEU A 43 3.38 -2.59 -2.57
N PRO A 44 3.24 -1.37 -3.12
CA PRO A 44 4.25 -0.34 -2.95
C PRO A 44 4.39 0.12 -1.49
N LEU A 45 3.30 0.17 -0.72
CA LEU A 45 3.36 0.44 0.72
C LEU A 45 4.27 -0.55 1.47
N THR A 46 4.07 -1.85 1.25
CA THR A 46 4.91 -2.89 1.86
C THR A 46 6.34 -2.83 1.33
N ALA A 47 6.55 -2.55 0.04
CA ALA A 47 7.89 -2.42 -0.52
C ALA A 47 8.67 -1.24 0.08
N ILE A 48 8.01 -0.13 0.42
CA ILE A 48 8.63 0.99 1.14
C ILE A 48 9.14 0.52 2.50
N PHE A 49 8.31 -0.17 3.29
CA PHE A 49 8.70 -0.65 4.61
C PHE A 49 9.83 -1.68 4.53
N GLU A 50 9.68 -2.70 3.69
CA GLU A 50 10.70 -3.74 3.49
C GLU A 50 12.06 -3.14 3.09
N SER A 51 12.05 -2.16 2.18
CA SER A 51 13.29 -1.49 1.75
C SER A 51 13.97 -0.74 2.88
N LEU A 52 13.19 -0.11 3.77
CA LEU A 52 13.74 0.62 4.93
C LEU A 52 14.29 -0.33 5.98
N GLU A 53 13.59 -1.45 6.23
CA GLU A 53 14.06 -2.50 7.14
C GLU A 53 15.37 -3.09 6.64
N LEU A 54 15.46 -3.49 5.38
CA LEU A 54 16.68 -4.01 4.77
C LEU A 54 17.85 -3.01 4.82
N LEU A 55 17.60 -1.72 4.62
CA LEU A 55 18.63 -0.68 4.75
C LEU A 55 19.15 -0.58 6.19
N LEU A 56 18.24 -0.59 7.18
CA LEU A 56 18.64 -0.54 8.59
C LEU A 56 19.44 -1.79 8.97
N GLU A 57 19.01 -2.97 8.54
CA GLU A 57 19.71 -4.24 8.77
C GLU A 57 21.08 -4.30 8.10
N SER A 58 21.24 -3.67 6.93
CA SER A 58 22.54 -3.61 6.24
C SER A 58 23.57 -2.69 6.92
N GLY A 59 23.21 -2.07 8.06
CA GLY A 59 24.06 -1.10 8.76
C GLY A 59 24.13 0.27 8.08
N PHE A 60 23.19 0.58 7.19
CA PHE A 60 23.10 1.90 6.55
C PHE A 60 22.58 2.94 7.56
N ALA A 61 23.51 3.50 8.35
CA ALA A 61 23.18 4.35 9.49
C ALA A 61 23.12 5.86 9.20
N SER A 62 23.54 6.32 8.02
CA SER A 62 23.70 7.76 7.76
C SER A 62 23.43 8.13 6.29
N PRO A 63 22.17 8.34 5.91
CA PRO A 63 21.85 8.87 4.59
C PRO A 63 22.29 10.34 4.45
N ARG A 64 22.75 10.73 3.26
CA ARG A 64 23.09 12.14 2.94
C ARG A 64 21.89 13.09 3.06
N ARG A 65 20.66 12.58 2.92
CA ARG A 65 19.41 13.33 3.04
C ARG A 65 18.42 12.51 3.85
N GLY A 66 17.57 13.19 4.63
CA GLY A 66 16.48 12.52 5.34
C GLY A 66 15.56 11.76 4.38
N ILE A 67 15.12 10.59 4.82
CA ILE A 67 14.08 9.82 4.15
C ILE A 67 12.77 10.16 4.85
N VAL A 68 11.78 10.61 4.08
CA VAL A 68 10.45 10.96 4.57
C VAL A 68 9.46 9.99 3.97
N VAL A 69 8.65 9.36 4.81
CA VAL A 69 7.54 8.47 4.42
C VAL A 69 6.23 9.15 4.80
N ALA A 70 5.30 9.25 3.85
CA ALA A 70 3.99 9.88 4.04
C ALA A 70 2.88 8.89 3.63
N LEU A 71 2.00 8.52 4.56
CA LEU A 71 0.96 7.52 4.33
C LEU A 71 -0.43 8.14 4.53
N GLY A 72 -1.27 8.04 3.50
CA GLY A 72 -2.65 8.57 3.50
C GLY A 72 -3.70 7.48 3.65
N HIS A 73 -4.97 7.86 3.84
CA HIS A 73 -6.09 6.93 4.03
C HIS A 73 -7.36 7.31 3.26
N ASP A 74 -7.28 8.28 2.35
CA ASP A 74 -8.43 8.78 1.59
C ASP A 74 -8.06 9.15 0.15
N GLU A 75 -7.01 8.54 -0.40
CA GLU A 75 -6.53 8.83 -1.77
C GLU A 75 -7.64 8.52 -2.79
N GLU A 76 -8.34 7.40 -2.60
CA GLU A 76 -9.37 6.89 -3.51
C GLU A 76 -10.61 7.80 -3.56
N VAL A 77 -10.73 8.73 -2.61
CA VAL A 77 -11.78 9.76 -2.52
C VAL A 77 -11.23 11.19 -2.63
N GLY A 78 -9.98 11.35 -3.05
CA GLY A 78 -9.39 12.62 -3.44
C GLY A 78 -8.44 13.28 -2.43
N GLY A 79 -8.06 12.61 -1.35
CA GLY A 79 -6.89 12.98 -0.54
C GLY A 79 -7.05 14.20 0.40
N ASN A 80 -8.26 14.72 0.57
CA ASN A 80 -8.50 15.99 1.28
C ASN A 80 -8.27 15.91 2.79
N ALA A 81 -8.57 14.77 3.41
CA ALA A 81 -8.38 14.48 4.82
C ALA A 81 -7.05 13.74 5.10
N GLY A 82 -6.47 13.08 4.10
CA GLY A 82 -5.18 12.41 4.16
C GLY A 82 -4.06 13.26 3.58
N ALA A 83 -3.69 13.02 2.32
CA ALA A 83 -2.48 13.59 1.70
C ALA A 83 -2.36 15.12 1.85
N ARG A 84 -3.47 15.85 1.74
CA ARG A 84 -3.50 17.32 1.91
C ARG A 84 -3.19 17.79 3.34
N ALA A 85 -3.47 16.96 4.35
CA ALA A 85 -3.25 17.28 5.76
C ALA A 85 -1.85 16.86 6.25
N ILE A 86 -1.09 16.10 5.48
CA ILE A 86 0.29 15.72 5.80
C ILE A 86 1.19 16.94 5.53
N SER A 87 1.82 17.48 6.59
CA SER A 87 2.67 18.68 6.58
C SER A 87 4.13 18.38 6.88
#